data_AF-A0ABD1PN77-F1
#
_entry.id   AF-A0ABD1PN77-F1
#
_cell.length_a   1.000
_cell.length_b   1.000
_cell.length_c   1.000
_cell.angle_alpha   90.00
_cell.angle_beta   90.00
_cell.angle_gamma   90.00
#
_symmetry.space_group_name_H-M   'P 1'
#
loop_
_entity.id
_entity.type
_entity.pdbx_description
1 polymer ?
#
loop_
_entity_poly.entity_id
_entity_poly.type
_entity_poly.pdbx_seq_one_letter_code
_entity_poly.pdbx_strand_id
1 'polypeptide(L)'
;MEQEMENYIKGLIPNLAQLRDMPAAFEQTYCRIAAHKFFFFCDPHKRGKACIKKVLLNMFLALDKDMNGTLSKQELREYADGTLTDIFIERVFDDHVRRGKSGAGNAREMDFESYLDFVLTLENKDTPEGLTYLFRCLDLHGRGFLTTADIHTLFRDVHQKWIDGGNYKLCIEDVWDEIWDMVKPVNPLKITLADLLACKQGGTVASMLIDVRGFWAHDNRENLLQEEEEQEEG
;
A
#
# COMPACT_ATOMS: atom_id res chain seq x y z
N MET A 1 27.21 4.52 -3.80
CA MET A 1 25.89 5.17 -3.75
C MET A 1 25.25 5.38 -5.12
N GLU A 2 25.81 6.19 -6.04
CA GLU A 2 25.18 6.36 -7.36
C GLU A 2 25.16 5.05 -8.16
N GLN A 3 26.28 4.32 -8.19
CA GLN A 3 26.36 2.98 -8.77
C GLN A 3 25.47 1.94 -8.04
N GLU A 4 25.29 2.09 -6.72
CA GLU A 4 24.42 1.19 -5.94
C GLU A 4 22.95 1.43 -6.29
N MET A 5 22.57 2.71 -6.48
CA MET A 5 21.24 3.09 -6.93
C MET A 5 20.99 2.66 -8.37
N GLU A 6 21.98 2.77 -9.26
CA GLU A 6 21.90 2.21 -10.62
C GLU A 6 21.63 0.71 -10.59
N ASN A 7 22.37 -0.04 -9.77
CA ASN A 7 22.19 -1.49 -9.64
C ASN A 7 20.82 -1.84 -9.03
N TYR A 8 20.35 -1.06 -8.06
CA TYR A 8 19.02 -1.23 -7.47
C TYR A 8 17.92 -0.98 -8.51
N ILE A 9 17.99 0.15 -9.25
CA ILE A 9 17.04 0.46 -10.33
C ILE A 9 17.05 -0.63 -11.39
N LYS A 10 18.23 -1.14 -11.75
CA LYS A 10 18.38 -2.25 -12.70
C LYS A 10 17.58 -3.48 -12.26
N GLY A 11 17.64 -3.83 -10.97
CA GLY A 11 16.85 -4.93 -10.40
C GLY A 11 15.34 -4.68 -10.35
N LEU A 12 14.88 -3.43 -10.47
CA LEU A 12 13.46 -3.09 -10.52
C LEU A 12 12.88 -3.10 -11.94
N ILE A 13 13.71 -2.86 -12.98
CA ILE A 13 13.25 -2.77 -14.37
C ILE A 13 12.34 -3.93 -14.80
N PRO A 14 12.66 -5.20 -14.47
CA PRO A 14 11.84 -6.32 -14.91
C PRO A 14 10.41 -6.32 -14.33
N ASN A 15 10.22 -5.68 -13.18
CA ASN A 15 8.92 -5.57 -12.49
C ASN A 15 8.12 -4.33 -12.91
N LEU A 16 8.65 -3.51 -13.82
CA LEU A 16 8.01 -2.27 -14.27
C LEU A 16 7.41 -2.47 -15.66
N ALA A 17 6.11 -2.78 -15.71
CA ALA A 17 5.37 -3.00 -16.96
C ALA A 17 5.55 -1.86 -18.00
N GLN A 18 5.76 -0.63 -17.54
CA GLN A 18 5.99 0.56 -18.38
C GLN A 18 7.33 0.53 -19.13
N LEU A 19 8.26 -0.33 -18.71
CA LEU A 19 9.61 -0.45 -19.24
C LEU A 19 9.84 -1.75 -20.02
N ARG A 20 8.82 -2.59 -20.20
CA ARG A 20 8.92 -3.91 -20.84
C ARG A 20 9.55 -3.87 -22.24
N ASP A 21 9.25 -2.84 -23.02
CA ASP A 21 9.76 -2.68 -24.39
C ASP A 21 11.09 -1.89 -24.47
N MET A 22 11.77 -1.66 -23.34
CA MET A 22 13.02 -0.91 -23.34
C MET A 22 14.14 -1.73 -24.02
N PRO A 23 14.86 -1.16 -25.01
CA PRO A 23 16.00 -1.84 -25.61
C PRO A 23 17.08 -2.13 -24.58
N ALA A 24 17.60 -3.36 -24.52
CA ALA A 24 18.67 -3.76 -23.59
C ALA A 24 19.92 -2.86 -23.69
N ALA A 25 20.24 -2.38 -24.90
CA ALA A 25 21.35 -1.43 -25.11
C ALA A 25 21.14 -0.07 -24.41
N PHE A 26 19.91 0.30 -24.10
CA PHE A 26 19.56 1.55 -23.42
C PHE A 26 19.44 1.40 -21.89
N GLU A 27 19.32 0.17 -21.37
CA GLU A 27 19.07 -0.12 -19.96
C GLU A 27 20.08 0.55 -19.02
N GLN A 28 21.39 0.42 -19.31
CA GLN A 28 22.45 1.07 -18.55
C GLN A 28 22.29 2.61 -18.55
N THR A 29 21.89 3.17 -19.69
CA THR A 29 21.68 4.62 -19.83
C THR A 29 20.46 5.06 -19.03
N TYR A 30 19.38 4.28 -19.07
CA TYR A 30 18.19 4.53 -18.26
C TYR A 30 18.52 4.50 -16.76
N CYS A 31 19.19 3.45 -16.27
CA CYS A 31 19.59 3.32 -14.87
C CYS A 31 20.39 4.54 -14.42
N ARG A 32 21.35 4.97 -15.24
CA ARG A 32 22.18 6.16 -14.96
C ARG A 32 21.34 7.44 -14.90
N ILE A 33 20.43 7.65 -15.86
CA ILE A 33 19.53 8.82 -15.89
C ILE A 33 18.61 8.81 -14.66
N ALA A 34 18.03 7.67 -14.32
CA ALA A 34 17.12 7.52 -13.20
C ALA A 34 17.83 7.75 -11.85
N ALA A 35 19.03 7.17 -11.66
CA ALA A 35 19.86 7.43 -10.49
C ALA A 35 20.26 8.91 -10.38
N HIS A 36 20.71 9.52 -11.49
CA HIS A 36 21.01 10.96 -11.53
C HIS A 36 19.80 11.82 -11.18
N LYS A 37 18.62 11.51 -11.74
CA LYS A 37 17.38 12.23 -11.41
C LYS A 37 17.04 12.08 -9.92
N PHE A 38 17.16 10.86 -9.38
CA PHE A 38 16.92 10.60 -7.95
C PHE A 38 17.83 11.46 -7.07
N PHE A 39 19.15 11.45 -7.28
CA PHE A 39 20.06 12.27 -6.48
C PHE A 39 19.90 13.77 -6.74
N PHE A 40 19.55 14.20 -7.96
CA PHE A 40 19.27 15.60 -8.26
C PHE A 40 18.13 16.14 -7.39
N PHE A 41 17.03 15.38 -7.25
CA PHE A 41 15.88 15.80 -6.45
C PHE A 41 16.06 15.54 -4.94
N CYS A 42 16.59 14.37 -4.58
CA CYS A 42 16.68 13.92 -3.18
C CYS A 42 17.95 14.42 -2.46
N ASP A 43 19.01 14.75 -3.20
CA ASP A 43 20.28 15.28 -2.69
C ASP A 43 20.79 16.48 -3.52
N PRO A 44 20.05 17.61 -3.54
CA PRO A 44 20.39 18.78 -4.34
C PRO A 44 21.74 19.43 -3.96
N HIS A 45 22.29 19.09 -2.80
CA HIS A 45 23.60 19.56 -2.34
C HIS A 45 24.73 18.57 -2.63
N LYS A 46 24.47 17.46 -3.34
CA LYS A 46 25.45 16.43 -3.73
C LYS A 46 26.28 15.92 -2.55
N ARG A 47 25.64 15.70 -1.41
CA ARG A 47 26.30 15.19 -0.19
C ARG A 47 26.54 13.68 -0.24
N GLY A 48 26.04 13.01 -1.28
CA GLY A 48 25.99 11.56 -1.37
C GLY A 48 25.12 10.98 -0.26
N LYS A 49 24.01 11.65 0.11
CA LYS A 49 23.07 11.19 1.16
C LYS A 49 21.66 11.64 0.82
N ALA A 50 20.79 10.70 0.46
CA ALA A 50 19.35 10.93 0.45
C ALA A 50 18.80 10.74 1.87
N CYS A 51 18.20 11.77 2.45
CA CYS A 51 17.55 11.65 3.75
C CYS A 51 16.16 11.04 3.55
N ILE A 52 15.91 9.83 4.06
CA ILE A 52 14.61 9.15 3.97
C ILE A 52 13.50 10.08 4.47
N LYS A 53 13.74 10.79 5.59
CA LYS A 53 12.81 11.79 6.13
C LYS A 53 12.48 12.90 5.13
N LYS A 54 13.43 13.30 4.27
CA LYS A 54 13.21 14.30 3.21
C LYS A 54 12.40 13.73 2.04
N VAL A 55 12.62 12.47 1.67
CA VAL A 55 11.82 11.80 0.62
C VAL A 55 10.36 11.69 1.06
N LEU A 56 10.12 11.18 2.27
CA LEU A 56 8.77 11.07 2.85
C LEU A 56 8.13 12.44 3.07
N LEU A 57 8.91 13.45 3.47
CA LEU A 57 8.42 14.84 3.57
C LEU A 57 8.00 15.39 2.20
N ASN A 58 8.74 15.13 1.13
CA ASN A 58 8.35 15.58 -0.20
C ASN A 58 7.03 14.93 -0.66
N MET A 59 6.80 13.65 -0.33
CA MET A 59 5.54 12.96 -0.63
C MET A 59 4.38 13.56 0.16
N PHE A 60 4.57 13.84 1.44
CA PHE A 60 3.60 14.56 2.28
C PHE A 60 3.26 15.93 1.69
N LEU A 61 4.27 16.74 1.37
CA LEU A 61 4.08 18.08 0.81
C LEU A 61 3.45 18.08 -0.59
N ALA A 62 3.58 16.99 -1.35
CA ALA A 62 2.90 16.85 -2.64
C ALA A 62 1.39 16.61 -2.48
N LEU A 63 0.97 16.07 -1.33
CA LEU A 63 -0.43 15.86 -0.98
C LEU A 63 -1.05 17.09 -0.31
N ASP A 64 -0.31 17.82 0.53
CA ASP A 64 -0.72 19.06 1.20
C ASP A 64 -0.89 20.23 0.20
N LYS A 65 -2.07 20.33 -0.42
CA LYS A 65 -2.35 21.27 -1.51
C LYS A 65 -2.57 22.68 -1.00
N ASP A 66 -3.16 22.83 0.18
CA ASP A 66 -3.39 24.13 0.79
C ASP A 66 -2.17 24.65 1.57
N MET A 67 -1.13 23.82 1.71
CA MET A 67 0.14 24.10 2.37
C MET A 67 -0.02 24.48 3.85
N ASN A 68 -1.01 23.88 4.52
CA ASN A 68 -1.30 24.16 5.93
C ASN A 68 -0.41 23.34 6.90
N GLY A 69 0.37 22.39 6.40
CA GLY A 69 1.28 21.53 7.18
C GLY A 69 0.63 20.28 7.77
N THR A 70 -0.60 19.96 7.37
CA THR A 70 -1.37 18.77 7.73
C THR A 70 -2.11 18.25 6.49
N LEU A 71 -2.58 17.00 6.51
CA LEU A 71 -3.32 16.40 5.41
C LEU A 71 -4.79 16.18 5.78
N SER A 72 -5.67 16.69 4.94
CA SER A 72 -7.09 16.38 5.01
C SER A 72 -7.36 14.99 4.42
N LYS A 73 -8.55 14.44 4.71
CA LYS A 73 -9.02 13.20 4.07
C LYS A 73 -9.02 13.33 2.54
N GLN A 74 -9.37 14.50 2.03
CA GLN A 74 -9.46 14.73 0.59
C GLN A 74 -8.08 14.69 -0.08
N GLU A 75 -7.06 15.19 0.59
CA GLU A 75 -5.68 15.13 0.11
C GLU A 75 -5.12 13.72 0.22
N LEU A 76 -5.37 13.02 1.33
CA LEU A 76 -4.89 11.64 1.48
C LEU A 76 -5.53 10.67 0.47
N ARG A 77 -6.75 10.96 -0.03
CA ARG A 77 -7.37 10.20 -1.12
C ARG A 77 -6.58 10.22 -2.43
N GLU A 78 -5.68 11.18 -2.63
CA GLU A 78 -4.78 11.22 -3.80
C GLU A 78 -3.53 10.34 -3.62
N TYR A 79 -3.29 9.81 -2.41
CA TYR A 79 -2.16 8.92 -2.16
C TYR A 79 -2.21 7.70 -3.08
N ALA A 80 -1.05 7.35 -3.63
CA ALA A 80 -0.88 6.24 -4.57
C ALA A 80 -1.89 6.27 -5.74
N ASP A 81 -2.16 7.45 -6.30
CA ASP A 81 -3.13 7.67 -7.38
C ASP A 81 -4.57 7.27 -7.00
N GLY A 82 -4.88 7.33 -5.70
CA GLY A 82 -6.20 7.05 -5.16
C GLY A 82 -6.62 5.59 -5.26
N THR A 83 -5.69 4.66 -5.16
CA THR A 83 -6.01 3.21 -5.23
C THR A 83 -6.56 2.66 -3.92
N LEU A 84 -6.26 3.32 -2.80
CA LEU A 84 -6.80 2.99 -1.48
C LEU A 84 -8.31 3.25 -1.41
N THR A 85 -9.03 2.40 -0.67
CA THR A 85 -10.49 2.52 -0.51
C THR A 85 -10.88 3.67 0.42
N ASP A 86 -12.04 4.28 0.15
CA ASP A 86 -12.55 5.36 0.99
C ASP A 86 -12.79 4.89 2.42
N ILE A 87 -13.37 3.70 2.61
CA ILE A 87 -13.51 3.12 3.96
C ILE A 87 -12.15 3.06 4.67
N PHE A 88 -11.10 2.59 4.02
CA PHE A 88 -9.79 2.53 4.68
C PHE A 88 -9.26 3.91 5.07
N ILE A 89 -9.37 4.91 4.18
CA ILE A 89 -8.97 6.30 4.48
C ILE A 89 -9.77 6.85 5.68
N GLU A 90 -11.09 6.65 5.71
CA GLU A 90 -11.93 7.06 6.84
C GLU A 90 -11.47 6.41 8.15
N ARG A 91 -11.17 5.11 8.11
CA ARG A 91 -10.72 4.33 9.28
C ARG A 91 -9.32 4.69 9.75
N VAL A 92 -8.43 5.07 8.85
CA VAL A 92 -7.11 5.62 9.20
C VAL A 92 -7.32 6.88 10.04
N PHE A 93 -8.14 7.83 9.59
CA PHE A 93 -8.41 9.04 10.37
C PHE A 93 -9.12 8.74 11.69
N ASP A 94 -10.04 7.78 11.74
CA ASP A 94 -10.70 7.39 13.00
C ASP A 94 -9.71 6.85 14.05
N ASP A 95 -8.76 5.98 13.66
CA ASP A 95 -7.75 5.44 14.60
C ASP A 95 -6.81 6.54 15.09
N HIS A 96 -6.43 7.48 14.21
CA HIS A 96 -5.65 8.66 14.55
C HIS A 96 -6.41 9.62 15.50
N VAL A 97 -7.68 9.91 15.23
CA VAL A 97 -8.52 10.83 16.01
C VAL A 97 -8.84 10.28 17.40
N ARG A 98 -8.97 8.95 17.54
CA ARG A 98 -9.27 8.33 18.84
C ARG A 98 -8.06 8.21 19.75
N ARG A 99 -6.83 8.22 19.21
CA ARG A 99 -5.59 7.92 19.94
C ARG A 99 -4.58 9.07 19.98
N GLY A 100 -4.75 10.10 19.16
CA GLY A 100 -3.89 11.27 19.13
C GLY A 100 -3.92 12.05 20.46
N LYS A 101 -2.75 12.47 20.94
CA LYS A 101 -2.59 13.31 22.14
C LYS A 101 -3.21 14.70 22.01
N SER A 102 -3.62 15.07 20.80
CA SER A 102 -4.14 16.38 20.43
C SER A 102 -5.67 16.40 20.46
N GLY A 103 -6.27 16.11 21.63
CA GLY A 103 -7.71 16.24 21.87
C GLY A 103 -8.25 17.68 21.84
N ALA A 104 -7.56 18.61 21.18
CA ALA A 104 -7.88 20.05 21.15
C ALA A 104 -7.52 20.76 19.83
N GLY A 105 -7.04 20.05 18.81
CA GLY A 105 -6.81 20.57 17.45
C GLY A 105 -7.80 19.95 16.46
N ASN A 106 -8.01 20.58 15.29
CA ASN A 106 -8.94 20.13 14.24
C ASN A 106 -8.84 18.60 14.04
N ALA A 107 -9.79 17.86 14.61
CA ALA A 107 -9.84 16.39 14.67
C ALA A 107 -10.14 15.74 13.31
N ARG A 108 -9.66 16.36 12.23
CA ARG A 108 -9.99 16.09 10.83
C ARG A 108 -8.76 16.10 9.92
N GLU A 109 -7.59 16.42 10.47
CA GLU A 109 -6.34 16.60 9.74
C GLU A 109 -5.27 15.63 10.28
N MET A 110 -4.43 15.12 9.39
CA MET A 110 -3.33 14.19 9.67
C MET A 110 -2.00 14.96 9.69
N ASP A 111 -1.28 14.93 10.81
CA ASP A 111 0.06 15.53 10.87
C ASP A 111 1.13 14.64 10.23
N PHE A 112 2.35 15.17 10.10
CA PHE A 112 3.44 14.45 9.46
C PHE A 112 3.85 13.16 10.22
N GLU A 113 3.73 13.13 11.55
CA GLU A 113 4.06 11.93 12.36
C GLU A 113 3.05 10.81 12.10
N SER A 114 1.77 11.16 12.08
CA SER A 114 0.65 10.29 11.70
C SER A 114 0.79 9.76 10.27
N TYR A 115 1.19 10.63 9.33
CA TYR A 115 1.47 10.22 7.96
C TYR A 115 2.63 9.22 7.87
N LEU A 116 3.69 9.38 8.67
CA LEU A 116 4.79 8.42 8.70
C LEU A 116 4.34 7.05 9.20
N ASP A 117 3.55 7.00 10.28
CA ASP A 117 2.98 5.74 10.79
C ASP A 117 2.10 5.05 9.74
N PHE A 118 1.31 5.84 9.01
CA PHE A 118 0.50 5.37 7.88
C PHE A 118 1.35 4.76 6.75
N VAL A 119 2.37 5.47 6.26
CA VAL A 119 3.23 4.98 5.17
C VAL A 119 4.02 3.75 5.61
N LEU A 120 4.64 3.80 6.80
CA LEU A 120 5.41 2.68 7.34
C LEU A 120 4.55 1.43 7.49
N THR A 121 3.29 1.58 7.90
CA THR A 121 2.35 0.46 7.97
C THR A 121 2.11 -0.16 6.59
N LEU A 122 1.87 0.66 5.56
CA LEU A 122 1.63 0.17 4.20
C LEU A 122 2.85 -0.48 3.57
N GLU A 123 4.06 -0.08 3.97
CA GLU A 123 5.31 -0.71 3.51
C GLU A 123 5.62 -2.01 4.26
N ASN A 124 5.06 -2.23 5.45
CA ASN A 124 5.41 -3.34 6.34
C ASN A 124 4.18 -4.20 6.72
N LYS A 125 3.27 -4.43 5.78
CA LYS A 125 1.99 -5.12 6.02
C LYS A 125 2.16 -6.57 6.51
N ASP A 126 3.29 -7.20 6.20
CA ASP A 126 3.60 -8.57 6.61
C ASP A 126 4.22 -8.67 8.02
N THR A 127 4.58 -7.53 8.61
CA THR A 127 5.08 -7.49 9.99
C THR A 127 3.93 -7.54 10.99
N PRO A 128 4.14 -8.10 12.20
CA PRO A 128 3.13 -8.07 13.26
C PRO A 128 2.65 -6.66 13.58
N GLU A 129 3.54 -5.67 13.58
CA GLU A 129 3.25 -4.27 13.87
C GLU A 129 2.36 -3.64 12.81
N GLY A 130 2.73 -3.77 11.53
CA GLY A 130 1.96 -3.25 10.40
C GLY A 130 0.59 -3.91 10.30
N LEU A 131 0.54 -5.24 10.40
CA LEU A 131 -0.73 -5.97 10.34
C LEU A 131 -1.64 -5.65 11.53
N THR A 132 -1.08 -5.44 12.73
CA THR A 132 -1.83 -5.00 13.90
C THR A 132 -2.47 -3.63 13.67
N TYR A 133 -1.74 -2.68 13.06
CA TYR A 133 -2.30 -1.40 12.69
C TYR A 133 -3.45 -1.58 11.68
N LEU A 134 -3.20 -2.31 10.59
CA LEU A 134 -4.19 -2.52 9.53
C LEU A 134 -5.46 -3.17 10.07
N PHE A 135 -5.33 -4.16 10.95
CA PHE A 135 -6.48 -4.82 11.56
C PHE A 135 -7.37 -3.84 12.36
N ARG A 136 -6.81 -2.82 13.02
CA ARG A 136 -7.62 -1.79 13.68
C ARG A 136 -8.46 -0.99 12.70
N CYS A 137 -7.89 -0.68 11.53
CA CYS A 137 -8.62 -0.02 10.46
C CYS A 137 -9.72 -0.93 9.90
N LEU A 138 -9.42 -2.21 9.69
CA LEU A 138 -10.36 -3.21 9.15
C LEU A 138 -11.49 -3.55 10.13
N ASP A 139 -11.26 -3.53 11.44
CA ASP A 139 -12.28 -3.77 12.47
C ASP A 139 -13.21 -2.56 12.61
N LEU A 140 -14.17 -2.47 11.68
CA LEU A 140 -15.12 -1.37 11.54
C LEU A 140 -15.91 -1.11 12.83
N HIS A 141 -16.12 -2.14 13.64
CA HIS A 141 -16.93 -2.08 14.85
C HIS A 141 -16.11 -2.09 16.15
N GLY A 142 -14.79 -2.25 16.08
CA GLY A 142 -13.91 -2.32 17.25
C GLY A 142 -14.18 -3.52 18.16
N ARG A 143 -14.62 -4.65 17.59
CA ARG A 143 -14.99 -5.87 18.33
C ARG A 143 -13.82 -6.83 18.56
N GLY A 144 -12.70 -6.60 17.89
CA GLY A 144 -11.53 -7.49 17.84
C GLY A 144 -11.66 -8.62 16.81
N PHE A 145 -12.64 -8.56 15.91
CA PHE A 145 -12.85 -9.57 14.86
C PHE A 145 -13.64 -9.03 13.67
N LEU A 146 -13.38 -9.61 12.49
CA LEU A 146 -14.08 -9.36 11.24
C LEU A 146 -15.05 -10.52 10.96
N THR A 147 -16.26 -10.18 10.60
CA THR A 147 -17.28 -11.10 10.09
C THR A 147 -17.35 -11.05 8.57
N THR A 148 -18.04 -12.00 7.95
CA THR A 148 -18.44 -11.96 6.54
C THR A 148 -19.00 -10.60 6.10
N ALA A 149 -19.89 -10.01 6.90
CA ALA A 149 -20.51 -8.72 6.57
C ALA A 149 -19.49 -7.56 6.56
N ASP A 150 -18.49 -7.62 7.46
CA ASP A 150 -17.41 -6.63 7.52
C ASP A 150 -16.53 -6.74 6.26
N ILE A 151 -16.16 -7.97 5.88
CA ILE A 151 -15.38 -8.24 4.67
C ILE A 151 -16.12 -7.80 3.41
N HIS A 152 -17.41 -8.12 3.25
CA HIS A 152 -18.20 -7.63 2.12
C HIS A 152 -18.24 -6.10 2.05
N THR A 153 -18.36 -5.44 3.21
CA THR A 153 -18.42 -3.97 3.26
C THR A 153 -17.10 -3.36 2.81
N LEU A 154 -15.97 -3.89 3.28
CA LEU A 154 -14.63 -3.46 2.88
C LEU A 154 -14.38 -3.72 1.40
N PHE A 155 -14.69 -4.93 0.94
CA PHE A 155 -14.41 -5.36 -0.43
C PHE A 155 -15.29 -4.66 -1.47
N ARG A 156 -16.49 -4.18 -1.12
CA ARG A 156 -17.37 -3.45 -2.03
C ARG A 156 -16.67 -2.26 -2.68
N ASP A 157 -15.89 -1.50 -1.91
CA ASP A 157 -15.20 -0.31 -2.41
C ASP A 157 -14.00 -0.69 -3.30
N VAL A 158 -13.31 -1.80 -2.97
CA VAL A 158 -12.27 -2.40 -3.82
C VAL A 158 -12.86 -2.83 -5.16
N HIS A 159 -13.98 -3.55 -5.13
CA HIS A 159 -14.71 -4.01 -6.30
C HIS A 159 -15.20 -2.84 -7.17
N GLN A 160 -15.66 -1.74 -6.57
CA GLN A 160 -16.05 -0.55 -7.34
C GLN A 160 -14.86 0.01 -8.11
N LYS A 161 -13.71 0.23 -7.46
CA LYS A 161 -12.48 0.71 -8.10
C LYS A 161 -11.97 -0.27 -9.17
N TRP A 162 -12.12 -1.57 -8.93
CA TRP A 162 -11.77 -2.62 -9.90
C TRP A 162 -12.54 -2.47 -11.20
N ILE A 163 -13.87 -2.29 -11.12
CA ILE A 163 -14.75 -2.07 -12.28
C ILE A 163 -14.47 -0.72 -12.95
N ASP A 164 -14.26 0.35 -12.17
CA ASP A 164 -13.93 1.68 -12.70
C ASP A 164 -12.59 1.67 -13.46
N GLY A 165 -11.66 0.80 -13.06
CA GLY A 165 -10.41 0.52 -13.78
C GLY A 165 -10.58 -0.26 -15.09
N GLY A 166 -11.81 -0.65 -15.46
CA GLY A 166 -12.11 -1.38 -16.69
C GLY A 166 -11.83 -2.88 -16.62
N ASN A 167 -11.65 -3.44 -15.41
CA ASN A 167 -11.41 -4.87 -15.24
C ASN A 167 -12.70 -5.70 -15.38
N TYR A 168 -12.54 -7.02 -15.48
CA TYR A 168 -13.64 -7.96 -15.64
C TYR A 168 -14.50 -8.08 -14.37
N LYS A 169 -15.73 -8.58 -14.52
CA LYS A 169 -16.64 -8.77 -13.38
C LYS A 169 -16.17 -9.95 -12.52
N LEU A 170 -15.98 -9.71 -11.23
CA LEU A 170 -15.58 -10.72 -10.25
C LEU A 170 -16.79 -11.53 -9.73
N CYS A 171 -16.52 -12.77 -9.32
CA CYS A 171 -17.40 -13.52 -8.43
C CYS A 171 -17.01 -13.18 -6.98
N ILE A 172 -17.87 -12.46 -6.27
CA ILE A 172 -17.54 -11.96 -4.92
C ILE A 172 -17.50 -13.12 -3.92
N GLU A 173 -18.32 -14.14 -4.15
CA GLU A 173 -18.37 -15.37 -3.37
C GLU A 173 -17.04 -16.12 -3.43
N ASP A 174 -16.42 -16.24 -4.62
CA ASP A 174 -15.13 -16.91 -4.78
C ASP A 174 -14.00 -16.15 -4.06
N VAL A 175 -14.00 -14.81 -4.13
CA VAL A 175 -13.03 -13.97 -3.40
C VAL A 175 -13.18 -14.15 -1.89
N TRP A 176 -14.42 -14.26 -1.40
CA TRP A 176 -14.67 -14.53 0.00
C TRP A 176 -14.12 -15.91 0.39
N ASP A 177 -14.49 -16.97 -0.32
CA ASP A 177 -14.01 -18.33 -0.03
C ASP A 177 -12.48 -18.38 -0.03
N GLU A 178 -11.83 -17.70 -0.98
CA GLU A 178 -10.38 -17.59 -1.05
C GLU A 178 -9.77 -16.90 0.19
N ILE A 179 -10.37 -15.80 0.68
CA ILE A 179 -9.92 -15.15 1.93
C ILE A 179 -10.04 -16.11 3.12
N TRP A 180 -11.13 -16.89 3.21
CA TRP A 180 -11.31 -17.84 4.31
C TRP A 180 -10.32 -19.00 4.21
N ASP A 181 -10.03 -19.47 3.00
CA ASP A 181 -9.06 -20.52 2.75
C ASP A 181 -7.62 -20.06 3.02
N MET A 182 -7.30 -18.79 2.77
CA MET A 182 -6.00 -18.21 3.15
C MET A 182 -5.86 -18.11 4.67
N VAL A 183 -6.88 -17.61 5.36
CA VAL A 183 -6.80 -17.31 6.80
C VAL A 183 -6.98 -18.55 7.67
N LYS A 184 -7.88 -19.46 7.29
CA LYS A 184 -8.29 -20.65 8.06
C LYS A 184 -8.58 -20.32 9.53
N PRO A 185 -9.53 -19.40 9.80
CA PRO A 185 -9.75 -18.89 11.14
C PRO A 185 -10.16 -20.00 12.10
N VAL A 186 -9.72 -19.89 13.36
CA VAL A 186 -10.07 -20.86 14.41
C VAL A 186 -11.60 -20.94 14.62
N ASN A 187 -12.29 -19.81 14.43
CA ASN A 187 -13.75 -19.76 14.42
C ASN A 187 -14.25 -19.47 12.98
N PRO A 188 -15.05 -20.36 12.37
CA PRO A 188 -15.49 -20.19 10.97
C PRO A 188 -16.29 -18.92 10.69
N LEU A 189 -16.87 -18.28 11.71
CA LEU A 189 -17.72 -17.10 11.56
C LEU A 189 -16.96 -15.78 11.76
N LYS A 190 -15.69 -15.82 12.15
CA LYS A 190 -14.93 -14.59 12.45
C LYS A 190 -13.43 -14.75 12.24
N ILE A 191 -12.81 -13.71 11.68
CA ILE A 191 -11.36 -13.58 11.55
C ILE A 191 -10.87 -12.61 12.62
N THR A 192 -9.93 -13.06 13.46
CA THR A 192 -9.26 -12.21 14.45
C THR A 192 -7.87 -11.78 13.97
N LEU A 193 -7.26 -10.80 14.64
CA LEU A 193 -5.86 -10.46 14.41
C LEU A 193 -4.94 -11.67 14.60
N ALA A 194 -5.22 -12.54 15.58
CA ALA A 194 -4.43 -13.73 15.83
C ALA A 194 -4.47 -14.70 14.63
N ASP A 195 -5.63 -14.84 13.99
CA ASP A 195 -5.78 -15.67 12.79
C ASP A 195 -4.95 -15.09 11.63
N LEU A 196 -5.03 -13.77 11.38
CA LEU A 196 -4.25 -13.11 10.33
C LEU A 196 -2.73 -13.17 10.56
N LEU A 197 -2.28 -13.07 11.81
CA LEU A 197 -0.87 -13.23 12.16
C LEU A 197 -0.39 -14.68 11.97
N ALA A 198 -1.25 -15.66 12.28
CA ALA A 198 -0.91 -17.07 12.20
C ALA A 198 -0.89 -17.60 10.76
N CYS A 199 -1.73 -17.06 9.86
CA CYS A 199 -1.88 -17.59 8.51
C CYS A 199 -0.72 -17.28 7.55
N LYS A 200 0.18 -16.35 7.93
CA LYS A 200 1.31 -15.87 7.10
C LYS A 200 0.92 -15.21 5.77
N GLN A 201 -0.38 -15.03 5.53
CA GLN A 201 -0.96 -14.33 4.38
C GLN A 201 -1.74 -13.09 4.83
N GLY A 202 -1.58 -12.67 6.09
CA GLY A 202 -2.33 -11.56 6.67
C GLY A 202 -2.08 -10.23 5.96
N GLY A 203 -0.84 -9.96 5.52
CA GLY A 203 -0.52 -8.78 4.73
C GLY A 203 -1.21 -8.78 3.37
N THR A 204 -1.20 -9.92 2.66
CA THR A 204 -1.95 -10.14 1.41
C THR A 204 -3.44 -9.87 1.60
N VAL A 205 -4.07 -10.51 2.58
CA VAL A 205 -5.49 -10.34 2.90
C VAL A 205 -5.81 -8.89 3.22
N ALA A 206 -5.00 -8.23 4.06
CA ALA A 206 -5.20 -6.82 4.38
C ALA A 206 -5.05 -5.93 3.14
N SER A 207 -4.07 -6.20 2.28
CA SER A 207 -3.84 -5.48 1.03
C SER A 207 -5.04 -5.58 0.08
N MET A 208 -5.60 -6.78 -0.08
CA MET A 208 -6.80 -7.02 -0.89
C MET A 208 -8.03 -6.24 -0.42
N LEU A 209 -8.15 -5.97 0.88
CA LEU A 209 -9.31 -5.31 1.48
C LEU A 209 -9.21 -3.77 1.50
N ILE A 210 -8.01 -3.21 1.37
CA ILE A 210 -7.76 -1.77 1.51
C ILE A 210 -7.34 -1.08 0.20
N ASP A 211 -6.87 -1.83 -0.80
CA ASP A 211 -6.23 -1.28 -2.00
C ASP A 211 -6.58 -2.09 -3.25
N VAL A 212 -7.11 -1.43 -4.29
CA VAL A 212 -7.40 -2.10 -5.56
C VAL A 212 -6.12 -2.63 -6.24
N ARG A 213 -4.96 -1.98 -6.04
CA ARG A 213 -3.68 -2.51 -6.53
C ARG A 213 -3.26 -3.76 -5.77
N GLY A 214 -3.53 -3.78 -4.46
CA GLY A 214 -3.30 -4.94 -3.61
C GLY A 214 -4.13 -6.15 -4.05
N PHE A 215 -5.41 -5.92 -4.36
CA PHE A 215 -6.27 -6.96 -4.93
C PHE A 215 -5.81 -7.39 -6.32
N TRP A 216 -5.47 -6.45 -7.21
CA TRP A 216 -4.98 -6.77 -8.56
C TRP A 216 -3.73 -7.65 -8.55
N ALA A 217 -2.77 -7.33 -7.68
CA ALA A 217 -1.55 -8.13 -7.55
C ALA A 217 -1.85 -9.57 -7.12
N HIS A 218 -2.82 -9.76 -6.21
CA HIS A 218 -3.25 -11.08 -5.78
C HIS A 218 -4.00 -11.85 -6.88
N ASP A 219 -4.90 -11.19 -7.59
CA ASP A 219 -5.68 -11.77 -8.69
C ASP A 219 -4.78 -12.21 -9.87
N ASN A 220 -3.71 -11.46 -10.13
CA ASN A 220 -2.77 -11.70 -11.23
C ASN A 220 -1.49 -12.43 -10.80
N ARG A 221 -1.44 -12.95 -9.57
CA ARG A 221 -0.24 -13.56 -8.97
C ARG A 221 0.37 -14.68 -9.81
N GLU A 222 -0.45 -15.51 -10.46
CA GLU A 222 0.05 -16.63 -11.27
C GLU A 222 0.78 -16.15 -12.53
N ASN A 223 0.28 -15.09 -13.16
CA ASN A 223 0.93 -14.48 -14.31
C ASN A 223 2.26 -13.81 -13.90
N LEU A 224 2.27 -13.13 -12.75
CA LEU A 224 3.48 -12.47 -12.23
C LEU A 224 4.58 -13.51 -11.92
N LEU A 225 4.22 -14.65 -11.32
CA LEU A 225 5.17 -15.73 -11.04
C LEU A 225 5.77 -16.33 -12.33
N GLN A 226 4.98 -16.51 -13.37
CA GLN A 226 5.48 -16.99 -14.67
C GLN A 226 6.46 -16.00 -15.30
N GLU A 227 6.16 -14.69 -15.24
CA GLU A 227 7.05 -13.66 -15.75
C GLU A 227 8.39 -13.59 -14.99
N GLU A 228 8.39 -13.84 -13.68
CA GLU A 228 9.61 -13.93 -12.86
C GLU A 228 10.45 -15.17 -13.22
N GLU A 229 9.82 -16.35 -13.38
CA GLU A 229 10.49 -17.59 -13.76
C GLU A 229 11.15 -17.48 -15.15
N GLU A 230 10.46 -16.90 -16.14
CA GLU A 230 11.00 -16.71 -17.49
C GLU A 230 12.21 -15.75 -17.53
N GLN A 231 12.28 -14.79 -16.60
CA GLN A 231 13.39 -13.85 -16.49
C GLN A 231 14.62 -14.45 -15.80
N GLU A 232 14.45 -15.43 -14.91
CA GLU A 232 15.55 -16.13 -14.25
C GLU A 232 16.22 -17.18 -15.17
N GLU A 233 15.47 -17.70 -16.15
CA GLU A 233 15.98 -18.70 -17.12
C GLU A 233 16.62 -18.09 -18.39
N GLY A 234 16.49 -16.77 -18.62
CA GLY A 234 17.00 -16.05 -19.79
C GLY A 234 18.35 -15.36 -19.61
#